data_AF-A0A946ZEC4-F1
#
_entry.id   AF-A0A946ZEC4-F1
#
_cell.length_a   1.000
_cell.length_b   1.000
_cell.length_c   1.000
_cell.angle_alpha   90.00
_cell.angle_beta   90.00
_cell.angle_gamma   90.00
#
_symmetry.space_group_name_H-M   'P 1'
#
loop_
_entity.id
_entity.type
_entity.pdbx_description
1 polymer ?
#
loop_
_entity_poly.entity_id
_entity_poly.type
_entity_poly.pdbx_seq_one_letter_code
_entity_poly.pdbx_strand_id
1 'polypeptide(L)'
;MKQLGINILSLSLILLLIVGFSSCKNDDDGVDSIPERDRTEQQIEDRDSLLSYFNTYYYNSQEIMDNVAPTIDDVVITELASGETLPDGHTMLIDAVETHNTVLLDVDYEYYILRLNQGGGDENPNFPDRVRLNYQGTLLDGTLFDSSVNSVVLDLSALVPGWSRVIPQFNVAADFLLNQDGTVSFSDAGFGVMFLPSGLGYYSGGAANITPYTNLLFKFEIFQTEVNDHDNDGIPSYREDVDDNIDLGNDDTDENGLANFVDVDDDGDGVLTIDELEHLEYIVDTNMGEEEPVLGPDEFER
;
A
#
# COMPACT_ATOMS: atom_id res chain seq x y z
N MET A 1 -31.71 -33.55 79.56
CA MET A 1 -30.56 -32.65 79.75
C MET A 1 -31.08 -31.23 79.88
N LYS A 2 -30.53 -30.47 80.84
CA LYS A 2 -31.00 -29.16 81.29
C LYS A 2 -30.80 -28.06 80.23
N GLN A 3 -31.68 -27.07 80.31
CA GLN A 3 -31.69 -25.79 79.60
C GLN A 3 -30.75 -24.76 80.27
N LEU A 4 -30.53 -23.62 79.60
CA LEU A 4 -29.81 -22.38 79.96
C LEU A 4 -28.27 -22.41 79.76
N GLY A 5 -27.60 -21.39 79.19
CA GLY A 5 -28.02 -20.08 78.68
C GLY A 5 -26.80 -19.15 78.45
N ILE A 6 -27.02 -18.12 77.61
CA ILE A 6 -26.46 -16.74 77.69
C ILE A 6 -24.96 -16.48 77.38
N ASN A 7 -24.71 -15.99 76.15
CA ASN A 7 -24.27 -14.61 75.77
C ASN A 7 -22.82 -14.08 76.05
N ILE A 8 -22.28 -13.42 74.99
CA ILE A 8 -21.33 -12.29 74.86
C ILE A 8 -19.78 -12.49 74.94
N LEU A 9 -19.11 -11.84 73.96
CA LEU A 9 -17.83 -11.08 73.97
C LEU A 9 -16.57 -11.64 73.25
N SER A 10 -16.32 -11.05 72.07
CA SER A 10 -15.06 -10.45 71.56
C SER A 10 -13.71 -11.13 71.83
N LEU A 11 -13.01 -11.55 70.76
CA LEU A 11 -11.56 -11.49 70.72
C LEU A 11 -11.02 -11.27 69.29
N SER A 12 -10.30 -10.16 69.14
CA SER A 12 -9.60 -9.69 67.95
C SER A 12 -8.56 -10.69 67.44
N LEU A 13 -8.44 -10.85 66.11
CA LEU A 13 -7.22 -11.42 65.52
C LEU A 13 -6.73 -10.53 64.36
N ILE A 14 -5.61 -9.89 64.67
CA ILE A 14 -4.73 -9.11 63.79
C ILE A 14 -4.21 -10.04 62.69
N LEU A 15 -4.49 -9.74 61.42
CA LEU A 15 -3.82 -10.38 60.29
C LEU A 15 -2.58 -9.56 59.93
N LEU A 16 -1.43 -10.06 60.37
CA LEU A 16 -0.11 -9.47 60.21
C LEU A 16 0.48 -9.90 58.86
N LEU A 17 0.90 -8.89 58.09
CA LEU A 17 1.74 -8.98 56.91
C LEU A 17 2.99 -9.82 57.22
N ILE A 18 3.25 -10.89 56.44
CA ILE A 18 4.59 -11.43 56.26
C ILE A 18 4.87 -11.48 54.77
N VAL A 19 5.73 -10.56 54.36
CA VAL A 19 6.36 -10.46 53.05
C VAL A 19 7.33 -11.63 52.90
N GLY A 20 7.05 -12.51 51.96
CA GLY A 20 8.03 -13.46 51.43
C GLY A 20 8.54 -12.95 50.09
N PHE A 21 9.69 -12.27 50.08
CA PHE A 21 10.44 -11.99 48.86
C PHE A 21 10.96 -13.32 48.30
N SER A 22 10.25 -13.92 47.35
CA SER A 22 10.90 -14.69 46.30
C SER A 22 11.20 -13.74 45.16
N SER A 23 12.41 -13.18 45.21
CA SER A 23 13.04 -12.52 44.07
C SER A 23 13.37 -13.59 43.03
N CYS A 24 12.37 -14.05 42.28
CA CYS A 24 12.62 -14.53 40.95
C CYS A 24 13.16 -13.33 40.17
N LYS A 25 14.44 -13.38 39.80
CA LYS A 25 14.90 -12.62 38.64
C LYS A 25 14.11 -13.21 37.48
N ASN A 26 13.03 -12.53 37.11
CA ASN A 26 12.60 -12.61 35.74
C ASN A 26 13.70 -11.88 34.99
N ASP A 27 14.62 -12.65 34.41
CA ASP A 27 15.27 -12.23 33.17
C ASP A 27 14.15 -12.28 32.10
N ASP A 28 13.17 -11.38 32.23
CA ASP A 28 12.29 -11.01 31.14
C ASP A 28 13.18 -10.16 30.25
N ASP A 29 13.94 -10.82 29.37
CA ASP A 29 14.39 -10.24 28.11
C ASP A 29 13.10 -9.94 27.31
N GLY A 30 12.37 -8.92 27.76
CA GLY A 30 11.28 -8.35 27.02
C GLY A 30 11.83 -7.96 25.67
N VAL A 31 11.18 -8.42 24.61
CA VAL A 31 11.45 -7.87 23.28
C VAL A 31 11.32 -6.36 23.43
N ASP A 32 12.42 -5.63 23.21
CA ASP A 32 12.42 -4.17 23.15
C ASP A 32 11.54 -3.80 21.94
N SER A 33 10.22 -3.72 22.17
CA SER A 33 9.29 -3.25 21.16
C SER A 33 9.45 -1.74 21.08
N ILE A 34 9.78 -1.24 19.89
CA ILE A 34 9.82 0.20 19.65
C ILE A 34 8.38 0.70 19.83
N PRO A 35 8.13 1.64 20.75
CA PRO A 35 6.78 2.11 21.03
C PRO A 35 6.21 2.83 19.82
N GLU A 36 4.92 2.63 19.56
CA GLU A 36 4.20 3.32 18.51
C GLU A 36 4.14 4.82 18.81
N ARG A 37 4.52 5.64 17.81
CA ARG A 37 4.48 7.10 17.88
C ARG A 37 3.09 7.61 17.49
N ASP A 38 2.82 8.88 17.78
CA ASP A 38 1.64 9.52 17.21
C ASP A 38 1.81 9.65 15.69
N ARG A 39 0.80 9.23 14.92
CA ARG A 39 0.84 9.21 13.45
C ARG A 39 0.87 10.61 12.85
N THR A 40 0.19 11.58 13.46
CA THR A 40 0.18 12.97 13.00
C THR A 40 1.55 13.61 13.22
N GLU A 41 2.16 13.39 14.39
CA GLU A 41 3.51 13.88 14.69
C GLU A 41 4.56 13.20 13.78
N GLN A 42 4.48 11.88 13.60
CA GLN A 42 5.43 11.16 12.74
C GLN A 42 5.31 11.58 11.27
N GLN A 43 4.10 11.83 10.77
CA GLN A 43 3.91 12.30 9.40
C GLN A 43 4.61 13.64 9.15
N ILE A 44 4.63 14.54 10.15
CA ILE A 44 5.36 15.81 10.04
C ILE A 44 6.88 15.56 9.92
N GLU A 45 7.43 14.65 10.74
CA GLU A 45 8.86 14.29 10.68
C GLU A 45 9.24 13.63 9.34
N ASP A 46 8.41 12.72 8.86
CA ASP A 46 8.61 12.00 7.60
C ASP A 46 8.56 12.96 6.41
N ARG A 47 7.55 13.85 6.39
CA ARG A 47 7.39 14.91 5.39
C ARG A 47 8.61 15.83 5.36
N ASP A 48 9.05 16.33 6.50
CA ASP A 48 10.18 17.24 6.58
C ASP A 48 11.48 16.58 6.07
N SER A 49 11.66 15.28 6.34
CA SER A 49 12.77 14.49 5.83
C SER A 49 12.73 14.30 4.31
N LEU A 50 11.55 14.03 3.74
CA LEU A 50 11.34 13.92 2.29
C LEU A 50 11.56 15.26 1.57
N LEU A 51 11.02 16.35 2.11
CA LEU A 51 11.25 17.69 1.56
C LEU A 51 12.74 18.07 1.62
N SER A 52 13.43 17.74 2.71
CA SER A 52 14.89 17.93 2.78
C SER A 52 15.60 17.15 1.68
N TYR A 53 15.23 15.90 1.46
CA TYR A 53 15.77 15.07 0.38
C TYR A 53 15.51 15.71 -1.00
N PHE A 54 14.29 16.14 -1.30
CA PHE A 54 13.99 16.74 -2.60
C PHE A 54 14.77 18.02 -2.88
N ASN A 55 15.07 18.80 -1.84
CA ASN A 55 15.84 20.05 -1.96
C ASN A 55 17.33 19.82 -2.20
N THR A 56 17.86 18.63 -1.91
CA THR A 56 19.29 18.32 -2.03
C THR A 56 19.60 17.25 -3.06
N TYR A 57 18.60 16.70 -3.75
CA TYR A 57 18.78 15.65 -4.76
C TYR A 57 18.20 16.05 -6.12
N TYR A 58 18.82 15.55 -7.18
CA TYR A 58 18.41 15.73 -8.58
C TYR A 58 18.45 14.40 -9.32
N TYR A 59 17.84 14.36 -10.50
CA TYR A 59 17.86 13.18 -11.38
C TYR A 59 18.29 13.55 -12.81
N ASN A 60 18.73 12.53 -13.56
CA ASN A 60 19.20 12.60 -14.95
C ASN A 60 18.06 12.80 -15.97
N SER A 61 17.28 13.87 -15.80
CA SER A 61 16.04 14.13 -16.54
C SER A 61 16.18 14.13 -18.07
N GLN A 62 17.22 14.76 -18.61
CA GLN A 62 17.44 14.79 -20.06
C GLN A 62 17.75 13.41 -20.63
N GLU A 63 18.54 12.60 -19.92
CA GLU A 63 18.87 11.24 -20.36
C GLU A 63 17.61 10.34 -20.40
N ILE A 64 16.74 10.48 -19.40
CA ILE A 64 15.44 9.79 -19.40
C ILE A 64 14.57 10.24 -20.57
N MET A 65 14.46 11.55 -20.81
CA MET A 65 13.64 12.09 -21.91
C MET A 65 14.16 11.70 -23.31
N ASP A 66 15.48 11.55 -23.47
CA ASP A 66 16.09 11.17 -24.75
C ASP A 66 16.08 9.65 -24.98
N ASN A 67 15.81 8.85 -23.94
CA ASN A 67 15.69 7.41 -24.04
C ASN A 67 14.29 7.03 -24.58
N VAL A 68 14.27 6.19 -25.62
CA VAL A 68 13.02 5.76 -26.28
C VAL A 68 12.25 4.74 -25.43
N ALA A 69 12.94 4.02 -24.53
CA ALA A 69 12.33 3.02 -23.65
C ALA A 69 13.11 2.97 -22.31
N PRO A 70 13.02 4.02 -21.47
CA PRO A 70 13.69 4.04 -20.18
C PRO A 70 13.09 2.99 -19.25
N THR A 71 13.94 2.43 -18.40
CA THR A 71 13.59 1.46 -17.35
C THR A 71 13.96 2.01 -15.98
N ILE A 72 13.58 1.30 -14.91
CA ILE A 72 13.93 1.67 -13.53
C ILE A 72 15.45 1.76 -13.28
N ASP A 73 16.25 1.04 -14.06
CA ASP A 73 17.71 1.04 -13.94
C ASP A 73 18.36 2.29 -14.55
N ASP A 74 17.68 2.97 -15.48
CA ASP A 74 18.17 4.19 -16.12
C ASP A 74 18.01 5.43 -15.23
N VAL A 75 17.16 5.35 -14.19
CA VAL A 75 16.92 6.47 -13.26
C VAL A 75 18.06 6.57 -12.26
N VAL A 76 18.81 7.67 -12.34
CA VAL A 76 19.89 7.98 -11.41
C VAL A 76 19.50 9.21 -10.60
N ILE A 77 19.31 9.02 -9.29
CA ILE A 77 19.07 10.09 -8.33
C ILE A 77 20.36 10.35 -7.56
N THR A 78 20.83 11.60 -7.55
CA THR A 78 22.14 11.98 -7.00
C THR A 78 22.00 13.16 -6.06
N GLU A 79 22.73 13.14 -4.94
CA GLU A 79 22.83 14.28 -4.02
C GLU A 79 23.63 15.41 -4.70
N LEU A 80 23.10 16.63 -4.64
CA LEU A 80 23.83 17.85 -4.99
C LEU A 80 24.72 18.25 -3.81
N ALA A 81 26.02 17.98 -3.92
CA ALA A 81 26.94 18.31 -2.85
C ALA A 81 26.98 19.83 -2.59
N SER A 82 27.18 20.21 -1.33
CA SER A 82 27.17 21.62 -0.93
C SER A 82 28.20 22.45 -1.70
N GLY A 83 27.73 23.52 -2.36
CA GLY A 83 28.57 24.43 -3.14
C GLY A 83 28.76 24.01 -4.60
N GLU A 84 28.22 22.87 -5.01
CA GLU A 84 28.12 22.51 -6.43
C GLU A 84 26.92 23.17 -7.10
N THR A 85 26.99 23.23 -8.42
CA THR A 85 25.87 23.68 -9.27
C THR A 85 25.22 22.47 -9.91
N LEU A 86 23.89 22.47 -10.02
CA LEU A 86 23.14 21.45 -10.75
C LEU A 86 23.77 21.23 -12.13
N PRO A 87 24.16 19.99 -12.50
CA PRO A 87 24.72 19.71 -13.81
C PRO A 87 23.71 19.97 -14.94
N ASP A 88 24.20 20.33 -16.13
CA ASP A 88 23.35 20.49 -17.31
C ASP A 88 22.58 19.19 -17.62
N GLY A 89 21.33 19.31 -18.08
CA GLY A 89 20.48 18.16 -18.42
C GLY A 89 19.93 17.38 -17.22
N HIS A 90 20.02 17.94 -16.01
CA HIS A 90 19.44 17.37 -14.79
C HIS A 90 18.37 18.29 -14.22
N THR A 91 17.48 17.73 -13.40
CA THR A 91 16.40 18.47 -12.73
C THR A 91 16.40 18.16 -11.24
N MET A 92 16.28 19.18 -10.39
CA MET A 92 16.11 18.98 -8.94
C MET A 92 14.81 18.24 -8.66
N LEU A 93 14.81 17.32 -7.69
CA LEU A 93 13.59 16.58 -7.34
C LEU A 93 12.48 17.52 -6.85
N ILE A 94 12.82 18.55 -6.07
CA ILE A 94 11.83 19.52 -5.57
C ILE A 94 11.05 20.24 -6.68
N ASP A 95 11.62 20.34 -7.88
CA ASP A 95 11.00 21.00 -9.02
C ASP A 95 10.14 20.05 -9.89
N ALA A 96 10.26 18.73 -9.68
CA ALA A 96 9.65 17.71 -10.53
C ALA A 96 8.68 16.76 -9.80
N VAL A 97 8.81 16.63 -8.49
CA VAL A 97 7.99 15.75 -7.68
C VAL A 97 6.59 16.35 -7.47
N GLU A 98 5.57 15.52 -7.72
CA GLU A 98 4.16 15.80 -7.44
C GLU A 98 3.84 15.49 -5.98
N THR A 99 3.08 16.35 -5.30
CA THR A 99 2.54 16.11 -3.95
C THR A 99 1.11 15.63 -4.04
N HIS A 100 0.81 14.53 -3.34
CA HIS A 100 -0.50 13.91 -3.24
C HIS A 100 -0.89 13.73 -1.78
N ASN A 101 -2.19 13.61 -1.52
CA ASN A 101 -2.74 13.47 -0.18
C ASN A 101 -3.62 12.23 -0.07
N THR A 102 -3.70 11.66 1.13
CA THR A 102 -4.62 10.57 1.47
C THR A 102 -4.96 10.66 2.95
N VAL A 103 -6.10 10.09 3.34
CA VAL A 103 -6.36 9.74 4.73
C VAL A 103 -6.01 8.27 4.94
N LEU A 104 -5.46 7.94 6.11
CA LEU A 104 -5.30 6.58 6.59
C LEU A 104 -5.35 6.61 8.12
N LEU A 105 -6.19 5.78 8.74
CA LEU A 105 -6.34 5.70 10.19
C LEU A 105 -6.57 7.09 10.84
N ASP A 106 -7.52 7.85 10.29
CA ASP A 106 -7.89 9.21 10.70
C ASP A 106 -6.75 10.26 10.66
N VAL A 107 -5.68 9.99 9.90
CA VAL A 107 -4.55 10.92 9.73
C VAL A 107 -4.37 11.29 8.27
N ASP A 108 -4.18 12.59 8.01
CA ASP A 108 -3.80 13.12 6.71
C ASP A 108 -2.32 12.83 6.43
N TYR A 109 -2.06 12.13 5.32
CA TYR A 109 -0.72 11.82 4.83
C TYR A 109 -0.45 12.55 3.51
N GLU A 110 0.74 13.12 3.40
CA GLU A 110 1.34 13.55 2.13
C GLU A 110 2.28 12.46 1.61
N TYR A 111 2.16 12.13 0.34
CA TYR A 111 3.08 11.27 -0.40
C TYR A 111 3.43 11.88 -1.75
N TYR A 112 4.45 11.33 -2.39
CA TYR A 112 5.10 12.03 -3.48
C TYR A 112 5.39 11.11 -4.67
N ILE A 113 5.20 11.63 -5.87
CA ILE A 113 5.41 10.91 -7.12
C ILE A 113 6.33 11.74 -8.03
N LEU A 114 7.46 11.15 -8.45
CA LEU A 114 8.18 11.58 -9.65
C LEU A 114 7.63 10.79 -10.83
N ARG A 115 6.74 11.40 -11.61
CA ARG A 115 6.15 10.79 -12.79
C ARG A 115 7.08 10.95 -13.99
N LEU A 116 7.58 9.85 -14.52
CA LEU A 116 8.51 9.84 -15.65
C LEU A 116 7.80 9.47 -16.96
N ASN A 117 6.85 8.54 -16.89
CA ASN A 117 5.92 8.23 -17.98
C ASN A 117 4.54 7.89 -17.40
N GLN A 118 3.46 8.43 -17.99
CA GLN A 118 2.10 8.08 -17.57
C GLN A 118 1.77 6.63 -17.91
N GLY A 119 2.33 6.10 -18.99
CA GLY A 119 1.90 4.86 -19.63
C GLY A 119 0.97 5.17 -20.81
N GLY A 120 1.13 4.41 -21.89
CA GLY A 120 0.38 4.60 -23.13
C GLY A 120 -0.85 3.71 -23.27
N GLY A 121 -1.09 2.80 -22.32
CA GLY A 121 -2.34 2.01 -22.26
C GLY A 121 -3.53 2.86 -21.80
N ASP A 122 -4.73 2.38 -22.09
CA ASP A 122 -5.98 3.09 -21.72
C ASP A 122 -6.46 2.76 -20.30
N GLU A 123 -5.94 1.69 -19.70
CA GLU A 123 -6.32 1.22 -18.37
C GLU A 123 -5.36 1.73 -17.29
N ASN A 124 -5.91 2.07 -16.14
CA ASN A 124 -5.19 2.22 -14.88
C ASN A 124 -5.74 1.21 -13.85
N PRO A 125 -4.89 0.60 -13.01
CA PRO A 125 -5.35 -0.33 -11.97
C PRO A 125 -6.29 0.35 -10.97
N ASN A 126 -7.26 -0.38 -10.44
CA ASN A 126 -7.93 -0.01 -9.19
C ASN A 126 -7.02 -0.31 -7.99
N PHE A 127 -7.36 0.24 -6.82
CA PHE A 127 -6.50 0.16 -5.63
C PHE A 127 -6.27 -1.25 -5.07
N PRO A 128 -7.15 -2.27 -5.27
CA PRO A 128 -6.92 -3.64 -4.84
C PRO A 128 -6.62 -4.60 -6.00
N ASP A 129 -6.38 -4.07 -7.20
CA ASP A 129 -6.14 -4.88 -8.40
C ASP A 129 -4.81 -5.64 -8.33
N ARG A 130 -4.71 -6.68 -9.17
CA ARG A 130 -3.46 -7.38 -9.40
C ARG A 130 -2.70 -6.70 -10.52
N VAL A 131 -1.44 -6.35 -10.28
CA VAL A 131 -0.61 -5.62 -11.24
C VAL A 131 0.64 -6.41 -11.60
N ARG A 132 0.97 -6.42 -12.89
CA ARG A 132 2.27 -6.90 -13.39
C ARG A 132 3.24 -5.74 -13.51
N LEU A 133 4.37 -5.81 -12.82
CA LEU A 133 5.34 -4.72 -12.80
C LEU A 133 6.78 -5.19 -12.55
N ASN A 134 7.74 -4.30 -12.77
CA ASN A 134 9.06 -4.34 -12.15
C ASN A 134 9.18 -3.23 -11.11
N TYR A 135 9.97 -3.47 -10.06
CA TYR A 135 10.26 -2.47 -9.05
C TYR A 135 11.64 -2.63 -8.40
N GLN A 136 12.09 -1.55 -7.79
CA GLN A 136 13.27 -1.50 -6.93
C GLN A 136 12.97 -0.59 -5.73
N GLY A 137 13.08 -1.14 -4.52
CA GLY A 137 12.86 -0.44 -3.25
C GLY A 137 14.17 -0.10 -2.55
N THR A 138 14.38 1.19 -2.28
CA THR A 138 15.55 1.70 -1.54
C THR A 138 15.14 2.62 -0.40
N LEU A 139 16.02 2.74 0.60
CA LEU A 139 15.94 3.82 1.59
C LEU A 139 16.45 5.14 0.99
N LEU A 140 16.23 6.27 1.67
CA LEU A 140 16.71 7.58 1.22
C LEU A 140 18.25 7.67 1.14
N ASP A 141 18.98 6.83 1.88
CA ASP A 141 20.44 6.74 1.80
C ASP A 141 20.95 5.85 0.65
N GLY A 142 20.04 5.32 -0.17
CA GLY A 142 20.35 4.44 -1.30
C GLY A 142 20.48 2.96 -0.93
N THR A 143 20.26 2.57 0.33
CA THR A 143 20.27 1.15 0.73
C THR A 143 19.13 0.40 0.06
N LEU A 144 19.47 -0.56 -0.82
CA LEU A 144 18.51 -1.48 -1.44
C LEU A 144 17.96 -2.46 -0.40
N PHE A 145 16.65 -2.58 -0.29
CA PHE A 145 15.99 -3.56 0.59
C PHE A 145 15.19 -4.63 -0.15
N ASP A 146 14.67 -4.32 -1.35
CA ASP A 146 13.89 -5.27 -2.16
C ASP A 146 13.88 -4.89 -3.66
N SER A 147 13.71 -5.88 -4.55
CA SER A 147 13.61 -5.66 -6.00
C SER A 147 13.11 -6.89 -6.74
N SER A 148 12.41 -6.67 -7.85
CA SER A 148 12.10 -7.72 -8.83
C SER A 148 13.23 -7.91 -9.84
N VAL A 149 13.64 -9.15 -10.11
CA VAL A 149 14.61 -9.45 -11.19
C VAL A 149 13.94 -9.62 -12.56
N ASN A 150 12.73 -10.18 -12.56
CA ASN A 150 11.84 -10.26 -13.71
C ASN A 150 10.47 -9.73 -13.28
N SER A 151 9.60 -9.41 -14.25
CA SER A 151 8.24 -8.92 -13.94
C SER A 151 7.53 -9.86 -12.98
N VAL A 152 6.96 -9.30 -11.92
CA VAL A 152 6.16 -10.00 -10.93
C VAL A 152 4.71 -9.56 -11.02
N VAL A 153 3.78 -10.43 -10.60
CA VAL A 153 2.38 -10.06 -10.38
C VAL A 153 2.19 -9.89 -8.88
N LEU A 154 1.74 -8.72 -8.46
CA LEU A 154 1.46 -8.39 -7.07
C LEU A 154 0.00 -8.00 -6.91
N ASP A 155 -0.56 -8.32 -5.77
CA ASP A 155 -1.89 -7.89 -5.35
C ASP A 155 -1.75 -6.60 -4.53
N LEU A 156 -2.31 -5.49 -5.00
CA LEU A 156 -2.13 -4.19 -4.35
C LEU A 156 -2.74 -4.14 -2.94
N SER A 157 -3.77 -4.94 -2.66
CA SER A 157 -4.39 -5.03 -1.33
C SER A 157 -3.46 -5.64 -0.29
N ALA A 158 -2.48 -6.46 -0.72
CA ALA A 158 -1.55 -7.17 0.14
C ALA A 158 -0.22 -6.43 0.36
N LEU A 159 -0.06 -5.22 -0.19
CA LEU A 159 1.16 -4.41 -0.09
C LEU A 159 1.02 -3.32 0.99
N VAL A 160 2.11 -2.57 1.24
CA VAL A 160 2.03 -1.41 2.13
C VAL A 160 1.11 -0.33 1.53
N PRO A 161 0.38 0.45 2.36
CA PRO A 161 -0.72 1.32 1.90
C PRO A 161 -0.38 2.32 0.80
N GLY A 162 0.89 2.71 0.66
CA GLY A 162 1.33 3.60 -0.40
C GLY A 162 1.19 3.01 -1.81
N TRP A 163 1.27 1.69 -1.99
CA TRP A 163 1.16 1.06 -3.30
C TRP A 163 -0.24 1.21 -3.90
N SER A 164 -1.28 0.90 -3.13
CA SER A 164 -2.68 1.05 -3.55
C SER A 164 -3.10 2.51 -3.82
N ARG A 165 -2.28 3.49 -3.39
CA ARG A 165 -2.51 4.93 -3.62
C ARG A 165 -1.75 5.47 -4.83
N VAL A 166 -0.52 5.01 -5.02
CA VAL A 166 0.36 5.48 -6.11
C VAL A 166 0.05 4.76 -7.42
N ILE A 167 -0.04 3.44 -7.40
CA ILE A 167 -0.10 2.62 -8.63
C ILE A 167 -1.32 2.97 -9.50
N PRO A 168 -2.54 3.17 -8.95
CA PRO A 168 -3.70 3.63 -9.72
C PRO A 168 -3.55 4.99 -10.42
N GLN A 169 -2.52 5.78 -10.08
CA GLN A 169 -2.24 7.07 -10.73
C GLN A 169 -1.56 6.91 -12.10
N PHE A 170 -1.19 5.69 -12.50
CA PHE A 170 -0.47 5.38 -13.73
C PHE A 170 -1.29 4.46 -14.62
N ASN A 171 -1.09 4.59 -15.92
CA ASN A 171 -1.64 3.67 -16.90
C ASN A 171 -0.69 2.50 -17.10
N VAL A 172 -1.23 1.37 -17.54
CA VAL A 172 -0.45 0.20 -17.93
C VAL A 172 0.27 0.42 -19.27
N ALA A 173 1.03 -0.57 -19.73
CA ALA A 173 1.72 -0.50 -21.01
C ALA A 173 0.73 -0.44 -22.18
N ALA A 174 1.10 0.27 -23.25
CA ALA A 174 0.27 0.41 -24.44
C ALA A 174 0.08 -0.90 -25.21
N ASP A 175 1.12 -1.73 -25.25
CA ASP A 175 1.11 -3.00 -25.98
C ASP A 175 2.16 -3.95 -25.41
N PHE A 176 2.04 -5.23 -25.77
CA PHE A 176 3.01 -6.27 -25.44
C PHE A 176 3.30 -7.18 -26.64
N LEU A 177 4.54 -7.67 -26.70
CA LEU A 177 5.00 -8.61 -27.71
C LEU A 177 5.50 -9.89 -27.04
N LEU A 178 4.93 -11.03 -27.45
CA LEU A 178 5.50 -12.33 -27.13
C LEU A 178 6.70 -12.62 -28.04
N ASN A 179 7.88 -12.71 -27.43
CA ASN A 179 9.13 -12.98 -28.12
C ASN A 179 9.29 -14.47 -28.46
N GLN A 180 10.14 -14.77 -29.45
CA GLN A 180 10.38 -16.14 -29.90
C GLN A 180 11.01 -17.04 -28.83
N ASP A 181 11.66 -16.46 -27.83
CA ASP A 181 12.27 -17.17 -26.71
C ASP A 181 11.29 -17.39 -25.53
N GLY A 182 10.03 -16.97 -25.69
CA GLY A 182 8.99 -17.09 -24.67
C GLY A 182 8.98 -15.95 -23.63
N THR A 183 9.84 -14.94 -23.78
CA THR A 183 9.76 -13.71 -22.97
C THR A 183 8.69 -12.77 -23.51
N VAL A 184 8.28 -11.79 -22.69
CA VAL A 184 7.33 -10.74 -23.10
C VAL A 184 8.05 -9.40 -23.02
N SER A 185 7.87 -8.58 -24.04
CA SER A 185 8.30 -7.18 -24.05
C SER A 185 7.07 -6.28 -23.99
N PHE A 186 7.16 -5.18 -23.24
CA PHE A 186 6.10 -4.19 -23.11
C PHE A 186 6.57 -2.87 -23.73
N SER A 187 5.63 -2.10 -24.30
CA SER A 187 5.91 -0.77 -24.84
C SER A 187 5.14 0.30 -24.09
N ASP A 188 5.81 1.42 -23.82
CA ASP A 188 5.20 2.61 -23.24
C ASP A 188 4.51 2.33 -21.89
N ALA A 189 5.23 1.66 -20.99
CA ALA A 189 4.77 1.34 -19.63
C ALA A 189 4.68 2.60 -18.76
N GLY A 190 3.70 2.64 -17.86
CA GLY A 190 3.64 3.63 -16.79
C GLY A 190 4.85 3.49 -15.89
N PHE A 191 5.56 4.58 -15.61
CA PHE A 191 6.90 4.52 -15.03
C PHE A 191 7.19 5.74 -14.16
N GLY A 192 7.73 5.51 -12.97
CA GLY A 192 8.02 6.58 -12.04
C GLY A 192 8.73 6.14 -10.78
N VAL A 193 8.78 7.08 -9.85
CA VAL A 193 9.32 6.88 -8.50
C VAL A 193 8.29 7.37 -7.49
N MET A 194 7.97 6.54 -6.51
CA MET A 194 7.21 6.98 -5.34
C MET A 194 8.11 7.18 -4.14
N PHE A 195 7.80 8.19 -3.35
CA PHE A 195 8.42 8.46 -2.07
C PHE A 195 7.32 8.46 -1.01
N LEU A 196 7.42 7.51 -0.09
CA LEU A 196 6.38 7.23 0.89
C LEU A 196 6.86 7.60 2.28
N PRO A 197 6.05 8.33 3.08
CA PRO A 197 6.28 8.44 4.50
C PRO A 197 6.15 7.07 5.16
N SER A 198 6.78 6.88 6.32
CA SER A 198 6.79 5.59 7.02
C SER A 198 5.39 5.09 7.38
N GLY A 199 4.42 5.99 7.60
CA GLY A 199 3.03 5.66 7.90
C GLY A 199 2.24 5.04 6.74
N LEU A 200 2.68 5.25 5.49
CA LEU A 200 2.20 4.56 4.28
C LEU A 200 3.12 3.38 3.89
N GLY A 201 4.13 3.10 4.71
CA GLY A 201 5.08 1.99 4.59
C GLY A 201 4.92 1.01 5.77
N TYR A 202 6.05 0.66 6.41
CA TYR A 202 6.10 -0.31 7.51
C TYR A 202 5.98 0.29 8.91
N TYR A 203 5.86 1.62 9.02
CA TYR A 203 5.69 2.38 10.25
C TYR A 203 6.55 1.89 11.44
N SER A 204 5.96 1.63 12.61
CA SER A 204 6.64 1.16 13.82
C SER A 204 7.14 -0.28 13.75
N GLY A 205 6.58 -1.09 12.84
CA GLY A 205 6.93 -2.51 12.68
C GLY A 205 8.27 -2.71 11.96
N GLY A 206 8.57 -1.86 10.99
CA GLY A 206 9.72 -2.05 10.08
C GLY A 206 9.59 -3.35 9.28
N ALA A 207 10.68 -3.73 8.60
CA ALA A 207 10.79 -4.99 7.87
C ALA A 207 12.25 -5.43 7.77
N ALA A 208 12.52 -6.52 7.05
CA ALA A 208 13.90 -6.93 6.77
C ALA A 208 14.66 -5.77 6.08
N ASN A 209 15.76 -5.32 6.69
CA ASN A 209 16.57 -4.17 6.23
C ASN A 209 15.84 -2.81 6.22
N ILE A 210 14.67 -2.70 6.84
CA ILE A 210 13.92 -1.46 7.01
C ILE A 210 13.70 -1.24 8.50
N THR A 211 14.35 -0.23 9.07
CA THR A 211 14.13 0.15 10.47
C THR A 211 12.76 0.81 10.66
N PRO A 212 12.18 0.78 11.87
CA PRO A 212 10.95 1.52 12.14
C PRO A 212 11.03 3.00 11.79
N TYR A 213 9.89 3.59 11.41
CA TYR A 213 9.73 4.99 11.05
C TYR A 213 10.64 5.46 9.90
N THR A 214 10.86 4.57 8.93
CA THR A 214 11.72 4.85 7.78
C THR A 214 10.89 5.17 6.54
N ASN A 215 11.20 6.30 5.89
CA ASN A 215 10.66 6.67 4.59
C ASN A 215 11.17 5.72 3.49
N LEU A 216 10.32 5.44 2.51
CA LEU A 216 10.62 4.48 1.44
C LEU A 216 10.66 5.18 0.08
N LEU A 217 11.53 4.70 -0.79
CA LEU A 217 11.59 5.07 -2.20
C LEU A 217 11.40 3.81 -3.03
N PHE A 218 10.46 3.82 -3.97
CA PHE A 218 10.32 2.76 -4.95
C PHE A 218 10.37 3.33 -6.36
N LYS A 219 11.27 2.80 -7.19
CA LYS A 219 11.18 2.95 -8.65
C LYS A 219 10.32 1.81 -9.18
N PHE A 220 9.45 2.08 -10.13
CA PHE A 220 8.58 1.05 -10.70
C PHE A 220 8.24 1.33 -12.16
N GLU A 221 7.93 0.27 -12.89
CA GLU A 221 7.31 0.31 -14.22
C GLU A 221 6.16 -0.71 -14.26
N ILE A 222 4.99 -0.30 -14.74
CA ILE A 222 3.73 -1.04 -14.68
C ILE A 222 3.36 -1.49 -16.08
N PHE A 223 3.14 -2.80 -16.22
CA PHE A 223 2.95 -3.43 -17.51
C PHE A 223 1.50 -3.78 -17.79
N GLN A 224 0.81 -4.38 -16.81
CA GLN A 224 -0.55 -4.87 -16.97
C GLN A 224 -1.30 -4.79 -15.64
N THR A 225 -2.62 -4.79 -15.72
CA THR A 225 -3.53 -4.89 -14.57
C THR A 225 -4.54 -6.02 -14.82
N GLU A 226 -5.09 -6.55 -13.73
CA GLU A 226 -6.18 -7.52 -13.71
C GLU A 226 -7.08 -7.12 -12.54
N VAL A 227 -8.36 -6.86 -12.84
CA VAL A 227 -9.36 -6.52 -11.82
C VAL A 227 -9.48 -7.69 -10.84
N ASN A 228 -9.36 -7.40 -9.55
CA ASN A 228 -9.41 -8.42 -8.51
C ASN A 228 -10.86 -8.68 -8.07
N ASP A 229 -11.15 -9.96 -7.83
CA ASP A 229 -12.40 -10.52 -7.31
C ASP A 229 -11.93 -11.67 -6.38
N HIS A 230 -11.67 -11.29 -5.12
CA HIS A 230 -10.85 -12.09 -4.21
C HIS A 230 -11.53 -13.37 -3.75
N ASP A 231 -12.86 -13.36 -3.63
CA ASP A 231 -13.67 -14.49 -3.21
C ASP A 231 -14.41 -15.17 -4.37
N ASN A 232 -14.37 -14.58 -5.56
CA ASN A 232 -14.95 -15.07 -6.82
C ASN A 232 -16.48 -15.10 -6.79
N ASP A 233 -17.09 -14.17 -6.06
CA ASP A 233 -18.54 -13.98 -6.01
C ASP A 233 -19.06 -13.15 -7.21
N GLY A 234 -18.15 -12.58 -8.00
CA GLY A 234 -18.46 -11.81 -9.20
C GLY A 234 -18.53 -10.31 -8.98
N ILE A 235 -18.44 -9.78 -7.75
CA ILE A 235 -18.25 -8.37 -7.49
C ILE A 235 -16.74 -8.05 -7.52
N PRO A 236 -16.29 -7.06 -8.31
CA PRO A 236 -14.90 -6.62 -8.24
C PRO A 236 -14.58 -6.03 -6.86
N SER A 237 -13.45 -6.41 -6.26
CA SER A 237 -13.14 -6.02 -4.88
C SER A 237 -13.00 -4.53 -4.63
N TYR A 238 -12.69 -3.72 -5.65
CA TYR A 238 -12.70 -2.26 -5.49
C TYR A 238 -14.10 -1.67 -5.32
N ARG A 239 -15.16 -2.41 -5.67
CA ARG A 239 -16.58 -2.05 -5.48
C ARG A 239 -17.10 -2.40 -4.10
N GLU A 240 -16.32 -3.17 -3.35
CA GLU A 240 -16.67 -3.64 -2.02
C GLU A 240 -16.11 -2.73 -0.92
N ASP A 241 -15.41 -1.66 -1.31
CA ASP A 241 -15.08 -0.50 -0.47
C ASP A 241 -16.35 0.34 -0.27
N VAL A 242 -17.05 0.11 0.83
CA VAL A 242 -18.41 0.65 1.04
C VAL A 242 -18.39 2.15 1.36
N ASP A 243 -17.30 2.64 1.96
CA ASP A 243 -17.16 4.03 2.40
C ASP A 243 -16.15 4.85 1.58
N ASP A 244 -15.62 4.27 0.49
CA ASP A 244 -14.64 4.85 -0.45
C ASP A 244 -13.33 5.31 0.24
N ASN A 245 -12.88 4.58 1.27
CA ASN A 245 -11.72 4.96 2.08
C ASN A 245 -10.40 4.28 1.67
N ILE A 246 -10.42 3.37 0.68
CA ILE A 246 -9.26 2.60 0.20
C ILE A 246 -8.74 1.63 1.28
N ASP A 247 -9.64 1.03 2.06
CA ASP A 247 -9.38 0.02 3.09
C ASP A 247 -10.51 -1.03 3.12
N LEU A 248 -10.36 -2.05 2.27
CA LEU A 248 -11.29 -3.18 2.24
C LEU A 248 -11.35 -3.96 3.55
N GLY A 249 -10.36 -3.84 4.42
CA GLY A 249 -10.25 -4.66 5.63
C GLY A 249 -11.24 -4.29 6.72
N ASN A 250 -11.94 -3.17 6.61
CA ASN A 250 -12.87 -2.67 7.62
C ASN A 250 -14.34 -2.62 7.17
N ASP A 251 -14.64 -3.07 5.96
CA ASP A 251 -16.01 -3.14 5.43
C ASP A 251 -16.56 -4.55 5.63
N ASP A 252 -17.48 -4.69 6.59
CA ASP A 252 -18.13 -5.94 7.01
C ASP A 252 -19.62 -5.64 7.19
N THR A 253 -20.41 -5.98 6.17
CA THR A 253 -21.81 -5.53 6.03
C THR A 253 -22.76 -6.26 6.97
N ASP A 254 -22.55 -7.56 7.19
CA ASP A 254 -23.38 -8.39 8.07
C ASP A 254 -22.83 -8.52 9.50
N GLU A 255 -21.67 -7.91 9.77
CA GLU A 255 -20.93 -7.91 11.05
C GLU A 255 -20.52 -9.32 11.51
N ASN A 256 -20.25 -10.24 10.57
CA ASN A 256 -19.85 -11.61 10.89
C ASN A 256 -18.33 -11.76 11.16
N GLY A 257 -17.54 -10.72 10.88
CA GLY A 257 -16.10 -10.64 11.10
C GLY A 257 -15.25 -11.01 9.89
N LEU A 258 -15.86 -11.25 8.73
CA LEU A 258 -15.20 -11.26 7.42
C LEU A 258 -15.46 -9.92 6.74
N ALA A 259 -14.47 -9.41 6.03
CA ALA A 259 -14.68 -8.23 5.21
C ALA A 259 -15.36 -8.65 3.90
N ASN A 260 -16.19 -7.78 3.33
CA ASN A 260 -17.00 -8.07 2.15
C ASN A 260 -16.17 -8.73 1.04
N PHE A 261 -15.01 -8.13 0.70
CA PHE A 261 -14.13 -8.63 -0.37
C PHE A 261 -13.57 -10.05 -0.20
N VAL A 262 -13.79 -10.69 0.94
CA VAL A 262 -13.42 -12.09 1.18
C VAL A 262 -14.60 -12.94 1.66
N ASP A 263 -15.84 -12.44 1.55
CA ASP A 263 -17.07 -13.03 2.04
C ASP A 263 -18.14 -13.22 0.95
N VAL A 264 -18.35 -14.47 0.54
CA VAL A 264 -19.24 -14.83 -0.57
C VAL A 264 -20.75 -14.62 -0.32
N ASP A 265 -21.14 -14.14 0.86
CA ASP A 265 -22.51 -13.89 1.35
C ASP A 265 -22.51 -12.61 2.21
N ASP A 266 -22.10 -11.50 1.59
CA ASP A 266 -21.85 -10.19 2.23
C ASP A 266 -22.98 -9.68 3.13
N ASP A 267 -24.23 -9.98 2.79
CA ASP A 267 -25.41 -9.51 3.51
C ASP A 267 -25.97 -10.53 4.52
N GLY A 268 -25.38 -11.74 4.55
CA GLY A 268 -25.68 -12.82 5.47
C GLY A 268 -27.11 -13.36 5.36
N ASP A 269 -27.78 -13.18 4.22
CA ASP A 269 -29.15 -13.67 4.01
C ASP A 269 -29.21 -15.18 3.69
N GLY A 270 -28.06 -15.77 3.36
CA GLY A 270 -27.87 -17.18 3.06
C GLY A 270 -27.98 -17.53 1.57
N VAL A 271 -28.08 -16.53 0.70
CA VAL A 271 -27.90 -16.61 -0.76
C VAL A 271 -26.53 -16.04 -1.09
N LEU A 272 -25.74 -16.77 -1.88
CA LEU A 272 -24.40 -16.27 -2.25
C LEU A 272 -24.55 -15.02 -3.11
N THR A 273 -23.68 -14.02 -2.94
CA THR A 273 -23.69 -12.76 -3.71
C THR A 273 -23.74 -13.04 -5.22
N ILE A 274 -22.98 -14.04 -5.70
CA ILE A 274 -22.98 -14.47 -7.11
C ILE A 274 -24.36 -14.90 -7.64
N ASP A 275 -25.21 -15.47 -6.79
CA ASP A 275 -26.55 -15.95 -7.16
C ASP A 275 -27.58 -14.79 -7.18
N GLU A 276 -27.20 -13.60 -6.71
CA GLU A 276 -28.03 -12.40 -6.71
C GLU A 276 -27.79 -11.52 -7.94
N LEU A 277 -26.64 -11.68 -8.61
CA LEU A 277 -26.23 -10.85 -9.75
C LEU A 277 -27.06 -11.11 -11.01
N GLU A 278 -27.43 -10.02 -11.70
CA GLU A 278 -28.00 -10.10 -13.04
C GLU A 278 -26.89 -10.05 -14.10
N HIS A 279 -26.73 -11.14 -14.86
CA HIS A 279 -25.75 -11.19 -15.96
C HIS A 279 -26.33 -10.64 -17.26
N LEU A 280 -25.68 -9.60 -17.80
CA LEU A 280 -25.97 -9.02 -19.12
C LEU A 280 -24.87 -9.42 -20.11
N GLU A 281 -25.26 -9.92 -21.29
CA GLU A 281 -24.32 -10.19 -22.39
C GLU A 281 -24.48 -9.13 -23.49
N TYR A 282 -23.38 -8.48 -23.85
CA TYR A 282 -23.31 -7.54 -24.97
C TYR A 282 -22.52 -8.17 -26.13
N ILE A 283 -23.02 -8.02 -27.35
CA ILE A 283 -22.31 -8.42 -28.57
C ILE A 283 -21.90 -7.14 -29.29
N VAL A 284 -20.60 -6.89 -29.39
CA VAL A 284 -20.03 -5.72 -30.07
C VAL A 284 -19.42 -6.15 -31.40
N ASP A 285 -20.01 -5.68 -32.51
CA ASP A 285 -19.42 -5.87 -33.85
C ASP A 285 -18.49 -4.73 -34.21
N THR A 286 -17.21 -4.89 -33.84
CA THR A 286 -16.14 -3.95 -34.16
C THR A 286 -15.94 -3.75 -35.68
N ASN A 287 -16.38 -4.68 -36.54
CA ASN A 287 -16.33 -4.49 -38.01
C ASN A 287 -17.40 -3.51 -38.50
N MET A 288 -18.45 -3.29 -37.71
CA MET A 288 -19.50 -2.31 -37.97
C MET A 288 -19.24 -0.96 -37.28
N GLY A 289 -18.13 -0.84 -36.54
CA GLY A 289 -17.79 0.36 -35.77
C GLY A 289 -18.65 0.53 -34.53
N GLU A 290 -19.20 -0.57 -33.99
CA GLU A 290 -19.81 -0.55 -32.67
C GLU A 290 -18.72 -0.38 -31.61
N GLU A 291 -19.03 0.41 -30.58
CA GLU A 291 -18.17 0.64 -29.42
C GLU A 291 -18.69 -0.21 -28.24
N GLU A 292 -17.80 -0.53 -27.30
CA GLU A 292 -18.18 -1.22 -26.06
C GLU A 292 -19.27 -0.42 -25.32
N PRO A 293 -20.20 -1.10 -24.65
CA PRO A 293 -21.24 -0.45 -23.88
C PRO A 293 -20.63 0.38 -22.74
N VAL A 294 -21.19 1.55 -22.50
CA VAL A 294 -20.86 2.32 -21.30
C VAL A 294 -21.62 1.70 -20.14
N LEU A 295 -20.88 1.08 -19.21
CA LEU A 295 -21.45 0.42 -18.03
C LEU A 295 -22.17 1.42 -17.12
N GLY A 296 -23.32 1.00 -16.60
CA GLY A 296 -24.05 1.70 -15.55
C GLY A 296 -23.27 1.78 -14.21
N PRO A 297 -23.77 2.54 -13.22
CA PRO A 297 -23.13 2.67 -11.90
C PRO A 297 -22.88 1.33 -11.20
N ASP A 298 -23.81 0.38 -11.35
CA ASP A 298 -23.79 -0.94 -10.71
C ASP A 298 -23.50 -2.06 -11.71
N GLU A 299 -22.97 -1.72 -12.89
CA GLU A 299 -22.53 -2.69 -13.89
C GLU A 299 -20.99 -2.74 -13.93
N PHE A 300 -20.45 -3.94 -14.07
CA PHE A 300 -19.02 -4.19 -14.20
C PHE A 300 -18.81 -5.35 -15.17
N GLU A 301 -17.70 -5.29 -15.90
CA GLU A 301 -17.26 -6.35 -16.80
C GLU A 301 -16.41 -7.37 -16.04
N ARG A 302 -16.51 -8.63 -16.48
CA ARG A 302 -15.71 -9.75 -15.99
C ARG A 302 -14.87 -10.34 -17.12
#